data_AF-A0A7S1UTD6-F1
#
_entry.id   AF-A0A7S1UTD6-F1
#
_cell.length_a   1.000
_cell.length_b   1.000
_cell.length_c   1.000
_cell.angle_alpha   90.00
_cell.angle_beta   90.00
_cell.angle_gamma   90.00
#
_symmetry.space_group_name_H-M   'P 1'
#
loop_
_entity.id
_entity.type
_entity.pdbx_description
1 polymer ?
#
loop_
_entity_poly.entity_id
_entity_poly.type
_entity_poly.pdbx_seq_one_letter_code
_entity_poly.pdbx_strand_id
1 'polypeptide(L)'
;DFLKFDGSTPGFDVLEKTQQYTSEEGYIQFNLAKIPSDYYDDRYIFRGPIVGPINRKDLVFTNAQFDLETAFPDLERQPFGFAVDPENPYRVLFFERWKATHTGDFALPQTPVRAPATGKRSISPAFPFSITWTPEGKVIYECLTTAVDRFEGNTKGKVAVFGLLETAGIPLPTNAGNLFLATGQKLNSFFGLPAQTFSKDEDIPSWWKSKARGSDPNDM
;
A
#
# COMPACT_ATOMS: atom_id res chain seq x y z
N ASP A 1 -11.12 7.67 -16.00
CA ASP A 1 -9.87 7.77 -15.23
C ASP A 1 -9.44 9.23 -15.24
N PHE A 2 -9.27 9.83 -14.06
CA PHE A 2 -9.06 11.27 -13.89
C PHE A 2 -7.58 11.69 -14.00
N LEU A 3 -6.70 10.70 -14.18
CA LEU A 3 -5.24 10.88 -14.26
C LEU A 3 -4.72 10.53 -15.66
N LYS A 4 -5.46 10.93 -16.71
CA LYS A 4 -5.04 10.82 -18.11
C LYS A 4 -4.49 12.13 -18.69
N PHE A 5 -4.42 13.18 -17.86
CA PHE A 5 -3.82 14.48 -18.17
C PHE A 5 -4.17 15.02 -19.56
N ASP A 6 -5.47 15.10 -19.84
CA ASP A 6 -6.04 15.60 -21.10
C ASP A 6 -5.53 14.88 -22.36
N GLY A 7 -5.12 13.61 -22.22
CA GLY A 7 -4.63 12.78 -23.33
C GLY A 7 -3.19 13.09 -23.74
N SER A 8 -2.44 13.83 -22.91
CA SER A 8 -1.01 14.04 -23.15
C SER A 8 -0.22 12.73 -23.14
N THR A 9 0.98 12.77 -23.72
CA THR A 9 1.89 11.63 -23.78
C THR A 9 3.08 11.88 -22.85
N PRO A 10 3.57 10.86 -22.11
CA PRO A 10 4.72 11.00 -21.25
C PRO A 10 5.97 11.49 -21.99
N GLY A 11 6.68 12.45 -21.40
CA GLY A 11 7.98 12.92 -21.89
C GLY A 11 9.18 12.06 -21.44
N PHE A 12 8.91 10.89 -20.86
CA PHE A 12 9.89 9.95 -20.31
C PHE A 12 9.39 8.51 -20.49
N ASP A 13 10.28 7.53 -20.40
CA ASP A 13 9.90 6.12 -20.39
C ASP A 13 9.26 5.76 -19.03
N VAL A 14 7.94 5.60 -19.03
CA VAL A 14 7.16 5.32 -17.82
C VAL A 14 7.47 3.92 -17.26
N LEU A 15 7.77 2.96 -18.14
CA LEU A 15 8.08 1.60 -17.74
C LEU A 15 9.45 1.53 -17.06
N GLU A 16 10.47 2.09 -17.69
CA GLU A 16 11.84 2.16 -17.14
C GLU A 16 11.84 2.91 -15.80
N LYS A 17 11.15 4.06 -15.73
CA LYS A 17 11.04 4.84 -14.49
C LYS A 17 10.34 4.08 -13.37
N THR A 18 9.32 3.29 -13.71
CA THR A 18 8.65 2.42 -12.73
C THR A 18 9.59 1.32 -12.23
N GLN A 19 10.36 0.69 -13.12
CA GLN A 19 11.35 -0.30 -12.72
C GLN A 19 12.44 0.29 -11.83
N GLN A 20 12.93 1.50 -12.14
CA GLN A 20 13.87 2.21 -11.28
C GLN A 20 13.27 2.47 -9.89
N TYR A 21 12.09 3.08 -9.82
CA TYR A 21 11.42 3.38 -8.55
C TYR A 21 11.17 2.11 -7.71
N THR A 22 10.74 1.02 -8.34
CA THR A 22 10.49 -0.24 -7.64
C THR A 22 11.75 -1.00 -7.26
N SER A 23 12.92 -0.58 -7.74
CA SER A 23 14.24 -1.09 -7.34
C SER A 23 14.86 -0.33 -6.16
N GLU A 24 14.27 0.80 -5.75
CA GLU A 24 14.74 1.57 -4.59
C GLU A 24 14.71 0.71 -3.31
N GLU A 25 15.74 0.81 -2.48
CA GLU A 25 15.86 -0.01 -1.26
C GLU A 25 14.64 0.16 -0.34
N GLY A 26 14.19 1.41 -0.13
CA GLY A 26 13.00 1.71 0.65
C GLY A 26 11.72 1.11 0.06
N TYR A 27 11.66 0.98 -1.27
CA TYR A 27 10.55 0.28 -1.92
C TYR A 27 10.63 -1.22 -1.66
N ILE A 28 11.78 -1.85 -1.87
CA ILE A 28 11.96 -3.31 -1.70
C ILE A 28 11.71 -3.74 -0.25
N GLN A 29 12.22 -3.00 0.72
CA GLN A 29 12.07 -3.30 2.15
C GLN A 29 10.73 -2.81 2.74
N PHE A 30 9.92 -2.12 1.92
CA PHE A 30 8.72 -1.41 2.38
C PHE A 30 8.97 -0.44 3.54
N ASN A 31 10.18 0.13 3.62
CA ASN A 31 10.48 1.28 4.46
C ASN A 31 10.26 2.55 3.65
N LEU A 32 9.05 3.08 3.78
CA LEU A 32 8.62 4.20 2.95
C LEU A 32 9.41 5.48 3.24
N ALA A 33 9.96 5.67 4.45
CA ALA A 33 10.75 6.83 4.79
C ALA A 33 12.12 6.87 4.09
N LYS A 34 12.63 5.71 3.63
CA LYS A 34 13.89 5.60 2.88
C LYS A 34 13.74 5.91 1.40
N ILE A 35 12.52 5.99 0.88
CA ILE A 35 12.29 6.36 -0.52
C ILE A 35 12.39 7.89 -0.64
N PRO A 36 13.22 8.44 -1.55
CA PRO A 36 13.34 9.89 -1.73
C PRO A 36 11.98 10.56 -1.92
N SER A 37 11.69 11.60 -1.14
CA SER A 37 10.41 12.34 -1.22
C SER A 37 10.14 12.89 -2.61
N ASP A 38 11.19 13.21 -3.35
CA ASP A 38 11.12 13.80 -4.68
C ASP A 38 10.58 12.82 -5.74
N TYR A 39 10.35 11.56 -5.42
CA TYR A 39 9.59 10.68 -6.31
C TYR A 39 8.10 11.04 -6.38
N TYR A 40 7.55 11.70 -5.36
CA TYR A 40 6.10 11.86 -5.20
C TYR A 40 5.62 13.28 -5.54
N ASP A 41 4.41 13.37 -6.09
CA ASP A 41 3.68 14.63 -6.23
C ASP A 41 3.07 15.02 -4.87
N ASP A 42 2.95 16.31 -4.58
CA ASP A 42 2.35 16.79 -3.33
C ASP A 42 0.90 16.33 -3.14
N ARG A 43 0.21 16.02 -4.25
CA ARG A 43 -1.17 15.52 -4.29
C ARG A 43 -1.23 13.99 -4.38
N TYR A 44 -0.16 13.30 -4.00
CA TYR A 44 -0.10 11.85 -4.01
C TYR A 44 -1.20 11.20 -3.17
N ILE A 45 -1.77 10.11 -3.67
CA ILE A 45 -2.66 9.21 -2.91
C ILE A 45 -2.26 7.75 -3.08
N PHE A 46 -2.37 6.99 -2.00
CA PHE A 46 -2.36 5.53 -2.02
C PHE A 46 -3.77 4.97 -1.76
N ARG A 47 -4.13 3.89 -2.47
CA ARG A 47 -5.35 3.11 -2.21
C ARG A 47 -5.09 1.61 -2.27
N GLY A 48 -5.43 0.91 -1.21
CA GLY A 48 -5.66 -0.54 -1.20
C GLY A 48 -7.14 -0.86 -0.94
N PRO A 49 -7.52 -2.14 -0.85
CA PRO A 49 -8.91 -2.54 -0.62
C PRO A 49 -9.54 -1.98 0.67
N ILE A 50 -8.72 -1.83 1.73
CA ILE A 50 -9.15 -1.38 3.05
C ILE A 50 -8.30 -0.24 3.63
N VAL A 51 -7.37 0.29 2.83
CA VAL A 51 -6.49 1.42 3.17
C VAL A 51 -6.63 2.46 2.08
N GLY A 52 -6.66 3.73 2.43
CA GLY A 52 -6.77 4.86 1.54
C GLY A 52 -8.20 5.40 1.42
N PRO A 53 -8.36 6.53 0.71
CA PRO A 53 -7.29 7.38 0.19
C PRO A 53 -6.41 7.93 1.33
N ILE A 54 -5.10 7.80 1.19
CA ILE A 54 -4.12 8.26 2.19
C ILE A 54 -3.00 8.99 1.47
N ASN A 55 -2.69 10.19 1.94
CA ASN A 55 -1.62 11.02 1.39
C ASN A 55 -0.24 10.45 1.77
N ARG A 56 0.81 11.03 1.19
CA ARG A 56 2.17 10.53 1.36
C ARG A 56 2.65 10.63 2.81
N LYS A 57 2.41 11.77 3.46
CA LYS A 57 2.83 12.07 4.82
C LYS A 57 2.24 11.06 5.82
N ASP A 58 0.93 10.87 5.77
CA ASP A 58 0.21 9.98 6.68
C ASP A 58 0.56 8.52 6.41
N LEU A 59 0.76 8.14 5.14
CA LEU A 59 1.19 6.79 4.78
C LEU A 59 2.57 6.45 5.35
N VAL A 60 3.55 7.36 5.22
CA VAL A 60 4.90 7.18 5.80
C VAL A 60 4.82 7.10 7.32
N PHE A 61 4.05 7.99 7.95
CA PHE A 61 3.85 7.98 9.39
C PHE A 61 3.25 6.65 9.86
N THR A 62 2.18 6.18 9.21
CA THR A 62 1.53 4.90 9.51
C THR A 62 2.47 3.72 9.28
N ASN A 63 3.22 3.69 8.18
CA ASN A 63 4.22 2.64 7.90
C ASN A 63 5.26 2.53 9.01
N ALA A 64 5.76 3.67 9.52
CA ALA A 64 6.70 3.68 10.64
C ALA A 64 6.12 3.10 11.95
N GLN A 65 4.79 3.21 12.17
CA GLN A 65 4.16 2.62 13.37
C GLN A 65 4.13 1.09 13.33
N PHE A 66 4.17 0.47 12.15
CA PHE A 66 4.21 -0.99 12.03
C PHE A 66 5.60 -1.58 12.33
N ASP A 67 6.65 -0.76 12.32
CA ASP A 67 8.05 -1.15 12.56
C ASP A 67 8.43 -2.51 11.93
N LEU A 68 8.16 -2.63 10.64
CA LEU A 68 8.33 -3.88 9.91
C LEU A 68 9.79 -4.28 9.75
N GLU A 69 10.73 -3.33 9.82
CA GLU A 69 12.17 -3.66 9.78
C GLU A 69 12.60 -4.45 11.02
N THR A 70 12.04 -4.16 12.19
CA THR A 70 12.29 -4.94 13.40
C THR A 70 11.63 -6.32 13.31
N ALA A 71 10.34 -6.37 12.98
CA ALA A 71 9.59 -7.63 12.99
C ALA A 71 9.94 -8.58 11.83
N PHE A 72 10.26 -8.02 10.67
CA PHE A 72 10.50 -8.70 9.39
C PHE A 72 11.75 -8.12 8.68
N PRO A 73 12.95 -8.28 9.25
CA PRO A 73 14.17 -7.63 8.77
C PRO A 73 14.60 -8.09 7.36
N ASP A 74 14.13 -9.26 6.92
CA ASP A 74 14.36 -9.81 5.58
C ASP A 74 13.16 -9.58 4.63
N LEU A 75 12.29 -8.60 4.92
CA LEU A 75 11.16 -8.26 4.05
C LEU A 75 11.65 -7.84 2.67
N GLU A 76 11.14 -8.54 1.66
CA GLU A 76 11.45 -8.33 0.26
C GLU A 76 10.15 -8.25 -0.54
N ARG A 77 9.94 -7.11 -1.20
CA ARG A 77 8.93 -6.91 -2.23
C ARG A 77 9.51 -7.30 -3.58
N GLN A 78 8.85 -8.24 -4.26
CA GLN A 78 9.28 -8.78 -5.54
C GLN A 78 8.30 -8.35 -6.63
N PRO A 79 8.48 -7.18 -7.26
CA PRO A 79 7.65 -6.74 -8.36
C PRO A 79 8.03 -7.46 -9.66
N PHE A 80 7.04 -7.80 -10.49
CA PHE A 80 7.24 -8.49 -11.77
C PHE A 80 6.07 -8.24 -12.73
N GLY A 81 6.28 -8.56 -14.01
CA GLY A 81 5.22 -8.51 -15.03
C GLY A 81 4.73 -7.09 -15.33
N PHE A 82 5.65 -6.13 -15.39
CA PHE A 82 5.32 -4.73 -15.68
C PHE A 82 4.76 -4.54 -17.09
N ALA A 83 3.69 -3.76 -17.20
CA ALA A 83 3.08 -3.35 -18.45
C ALA A 83 2.52 -1.93 -18.33
N VAL A 84 2.75 -1.10 -19.34
CA VAL A 84 2.06 0.19 -19.47
C VAL A 84 0.59 -0.09 -19.75
N ASP A 85 -0.29 0.63 -19.06
CA ASP A 85 -1.73 0.55 -19.31
C ASP A 85 -2.08 1.10 -20.70
N PRO A 86 -2.72 0.30 -21.58
CA PRO A 86 -3.13 0.75 -22.90
C PRO A 86 -4.06 1.97 -22.91
N GLU A 87 -4.82 2.19 -21.84
CA GLU A 87 -5.77 3.29 -21.74
C GLU A 87 -5.25 4.53 -21.01
N ASN A 88 -4.14 4.41 -20.28
CA ASN A 88 -3.51 5.50 -19.54
C ASN A 88 -1.98 5.38 -19.68
N PRO A 89 -1.35 6.13 -20.60
CA PRO A 89 0.08 5.97 -20.89
C PRO A 89 1.00 6.37 -19.73
N TYR A 90 0.47 7.03 -18.70
CA TYR A 90 1.21 7.38 -17.47
C TYR A 90 1.11 6.32 -16.38
N ARG A 91 0.37 5.24 -16.60
CA ARG A 91 0.15 4.18 -15.61
C ARG A 91 0.87 2.91 -16.01
N VAL A 92 1.56 2.31 -15.03
CA VAL A 92 2.12 0.97 -15.15
C VAL A 92 1.39 0.03 -14.20
N LEU A 93 0.96 -1.11 -14.74
CA LEU A 93 0.35 -2.23 -14.03
C LEU A 93 1.42 -3.32 -13.87
N PHE A 94 1.48 -3.95 -12.71
CA PHE A 94 2.41 -5.04 -12.44
C PHE A 94 1.87 -5.90 -11.30
N PHE A 95 2.58 -6.99 -10.99
CA PHE A 95 2.28 -7.86 -9.86
C PHE A 95 3.40 -7.79 -8.83
N GLU A 96 3.05 -8.05 -7.57
CA GLU A 96 4.01 -8.21 -6.49
C GLU A 96 3.83 -9.55 -5.77
N ARG A 97 4.94 -10.06 -5.23
CA ARG A 97 4.96 -11.06 -4.15
C ARG A 97 5.85 -10.57 -3.03
N TRP A 98 5.35 -10.63 -1.80
CA TRP A 98 6.11 -10.27 -0.62
C TRP A 98 6.57 -11.54 0.07
N LYS A 99 7.82 -11.53 0.52
CA LYS A 99 8.42 -12.59 1.32
C LYS A 99 9.13 -11.97 2.50
N ALA A 100 9.03 -12.62 3.65
CA ALA A 100 9.73 -12.21 4.86
C ALA A 100 9.71 -13.36 5.89
N THR A 101 10.47 -13.22 6.96
CA THR A 101 10.49 -14.14 8.10
C THR A 101 10.26 -13.34 9.38
N HIS A 102 9.29 -13.76 10.20
CA HIS A 102 8.95 -13.08 11.45
C HIS A 102 9.97 -13.42 12.54
N THR A 103 11.13 -12.78 12.49
CA THR A 103 12.26 -13.05 13.41
C THR A 103 12.37 -12.04 14.55
N GLY A 104 11.72 -10.88 14.44
CA GLY A 104 11.60 -9.92 15.53
C GLY A 104 10.20 -9.89 16.12
N ASP A 105 10.08 -9.33 17.32
CA ASP A 105 8.79 -9.11 17.95
C ASP A 105 8.03 -7.99 17.21
N PHE A 106 6.73 -8.17 17.02
CA PHE A 106 5.85 -7.15 16.47
C PHE A 106 5.10 -6.42 17.58
N ALA A 107 5.06 -5.09 17.49
CA ALA A 107 4.27 -4.26 18.38
C ALA A 107 3.72 -3.03 17.64
N LEU A 108 2.40 -2.85 17.66
CA LEU A 108 1.78 -1.61 17.17
C LEU A 108 1.63 -0.61 18.34
N PRO A 109 2.35 0.53 18.34
CA PRO A 109 2.32 1.50 19.44
C PRO A 109 0.90 1.93 19.81
N GLN A 110 0.67 2.18 21.10
CA GLN A 110 -0.61 2.67 21.66
C GLN A 110 -1.82 1.74 21.43
N THR A 111 -1.59 0.50 20.99
CA THR A 111 -2.61 -0.56 20.92
C THR A 111 -2.17 -1.77 21.76
N PRO A 112 -3.08 -2.70 22.11
CA PRO A 112 -2.71 -3.97 22.72
C PRO A 112 -2.13 -4.99 21.73
N VAL A 113 -2.01 -4.64 20.44
CA VAL A 113 -1.59 -5.58 19.39
C VAL A 113 -0.08 -5.85 19.50
N ARG A 114 0.27 -7.04 19.96
CA ARG A 114 1.64 -7.52 20.13
C ARG A 114 1.72 -8.97 19.65
N ALA A 115 2.86 -9.35 19.07
CA ALA A 115 3.16 -10.74 18.78
C ALA A 115 4.66 -11.01 18.94
N PRO A 116 5.07 -12.04 19.71
CA PRO A 116 6.48 -12.42 19.76
C PRO A 116 6.93 -13.01 18.41
N ALA A 117 8.22 -12.93 18.12
CA ALA A 117 8.82 -13.55 16.95
C ALA A 117 8.38 -15.03 16.83
N THR A 118 7.88 -15.41 15.66
CA THR A 118 7.36 -16.78 15.44
C THR A 118 8.34 -17.66 14.67
N GLY A 119 9.36 -17.08 14.03
CA GLY A 119 10.29 -17.75 13.13
C GLY A 119 9.63 -18.24 11.83
N LYS A 120 8.34 -17.93 11.60
CA LYS A 120 7.61 -18.38 10.41
C LYS A 120 7.95 -17.50 9.22
N ARG A 121 8.10 -18.13 8.06
CA ARG A 121 8.26 -17.46 6.78
C ARG A 121 6.89 -17.09 6.21
N SER A 122 6.70 -15.82 5.88
CA SER A 122 5.58 -15.28 5.13
C SER A 122 5.85 -15.36 3.63
N ILE A 123 4.88 -15.86 2.87
CA ILE A 123 4.90 -15.89 1.41
C ILE A 123 3.51 -15.43 0.95
N SER A 124 3.42 -14.20 0.44
CA SER A 124 2.15 -13.70 -0.07
C SER A 124 1.79 -14.38 -1.39
N PRO A 125 0.49 -14.54 -1.70
CA PRO A 125 0.06 -14.77 -3.08
C PRO A 125 0.52 -13.61 -3.98
N ALA A 126 0.51 -13.82 -5.30
CA ALA A 126 0.68 -12.71 -6.23
C ALA A 126 -0.51 -11.74 -6.14
N PHE A 127 -0.24 -10.44 -6.17
CA PHE A 127 -1.30 -9.42 -6.19
C PHE A 127 -0.97 -8.27 -7.14
N PRO A 128 -1.99 -7.68 -7.80
CA PRO A 128 -1.78 -6.55 -8.69
C PRO A 128 -1.43 -5.27 -7.94
N PHE A 129 -0.56 -4.47 -8.55
CA PHE A 129 -0.22 -3.12 -8.15
C PHE A 129 -0.21 -2.21 -9.39
N SER A 130 -0.48 -0.92 -9.19
CA SER A 130 -0.34 0.08 -10.23
C SER A 130 0.29 1.36 -9.70
N ILE A 131 1.13 1.99 -10.52
CA ILE A 131 1.71 3.31 -10.28
C ILE A 131 1.28 4.22 -11.43
N THR A 132 0.71 5.38 -11.10
CA THR A 132 0.43 6.45 -12.07
C THR A 132 1.36 7.63 -11.82
N TRP A 133 2.02 8.08 -12.88
CA TRP A 133 2.93 9.21 -12.88
C TRP A 133 2.26 10.49 -13.38
N THR A 134 2.75 11.65 -12.98
CA THR A 134 2.39 12.94 -13.60
C THR A 134 3.22 13.19 -14.86
N PRO A 135 2.83 14.19 -15.70
CA PRO A 135 3.67 14.66 -16.81
C PRO A 135 5.09 15.06 -16.41
N GLU A 136 5.28 15.55 -15.17
CA GLU A 136 6.57 15.90 -14.57
C GLU A 136 7.35 14.68 -14.07
N GLY A 137 6.76 13.49 -14.17
CA GLY A 137 7.36 12.24 -13.74
C GLY A 137 7.43 12.09 -12.23
N LYS A 138 6.38 12.52 -11.53
CA LYS A 138 6.19 12.28 -10.09
C LYS A 138 5.09 11.25 -9.89
N VAL A 139 5.20 10.37 -8.89
CA VAL A 139 4.13 9.44 -8.54
C VAL A 139 2.99 10.23 -7.91
N ILE A 140 1.79 10.16 -8.52
CA ILE A 140 0.58 10.81 -8.00
C ILE A 140 -0.42 9.80 -7.44
N TYR A 141 -0.38 8.55 -7.91
CA TYR A 141 -1.30 7.53 -7.45
C TYR A 141 -0.67 6.15 -7.42
N GLU A 142 -0.79 5.48 -6.28
CA GLU A 142 -0.49 4.07 -6.12
C GLU A 142 -1.75 3.31 -5.74
N CYS A 143 -1.97 2.18 -6.39
CA CYS A 143 -3.08 1.30 -6.09
C CYS A 143 -2.60 -0.14 -5.95
N LEU A 144 -3.06 -0.84 -4.92
CA LEU A 144 -2.95 -2.29 -4.86
C LEU A 144 -4.33 -2.91 -4.70
N THR A 145 -4.47 -4.14 -5.16
CA THR A 145 -5.72 -4.89 -5.00
C THR A 145 -5.50 -6.18 -4.22
N THR A 146 -6.50 -7.05 -4.18
CA THR A 146 -6.42 -8.35 -3.49
C THR A 146 -5.57 -9.34 -4.26
N ALA A 147 -5.30 -10.50 -3.64
CA ALA A 147 -4.64 -11.61 -4.32
C ALA A 147 -5.30 -11.97 -5.66
N VAL A 148 -4.48 -12.31 -6.66
CA VAL A 148 -4.94 -12.89 -7.93
C VAL A 148 -5.52 -14.28 -7.67
N ASP A 149 -4.77 -15.12 -6.96
CA ASP A 149 -5.22 -16.41 -6.43
C ASP A 149 -5.08 -16.41 -4.90
N ARG A 150 -6.22 -16.40 -4.20
CA ARG A 150 -6.26 -16.39 -2.73
C ARG A 150 -5.83 -17.71 -2.08
N PHE A 151 -5.63 -18.77 -2.86
CA PHE A 151 -5.15 -20.06 -2.39
C PHE A 151 -3.63 -20.23 -2.56
N GLU A 152 -2.96 -19.26 -3.19
CA GLU A 152 -1.51 -19.22 -3.29
C GLU A 152 -0.86 -18.69 -1.99
N GLY A 153 0.38 -19.11 -1.73
CA GLY A 153 1.16 -18.66 -0.59
C GLY A 153 0.70 -19.30 0.72
N ASN A 154 1.05 -18.67 1.85
CA ASN A 154 0.72 -19.19 3.19
C ASN A 154 0.05 -18.14 4.10
N THR A 155 -0.35 -17.01 3.54
CA THR A 155 -0.96 -15.88 4.24
C THR A 155 -2.49 -15.90 4.18
N LYS A 156 -3.10 -17.04 3.80
CA LYS A 156 -4.55 -17.23 3.66
C LYS A 156 -5.20 -16.20 2.73
N GLY A 157 -4.55 -15.89 1.61
CA GLY A 157 -5.03 -14.93 0.61
C GLY A 157 -4.80 -13.46 0.97
N LYS A 158 -4.16 -13.16 2.11
CA LYS A 158 -3.83 -11.79 2.52
C LYS A 158 -2.53 -11.34 1.88
N VAL A 159 -2.47 -10.06 1.52
CA VAL A 159 -1.35 -9.45 0.78
C VAL A 159 -0.77 -8.29 1.57
N ALA A 160 0.39 -7.79 1.13
CA ALA A 160 1.10 -6.68 1.77
C ALA A 160 1.25 -6.87 3.31
N VAL A 161 1.14 -5.80 4.09
CA VAL A 161 1.26 -5.81 5.55
C VAL A 161 0.32 -6.82 6.22
N PHE A 162 -0.90 -7.01 5.70
CA PHE A 162 -1.87 -7.94 6.29
C PHE A 162 -1.47 -9.41 6.16
N GLY A 163 -0.70 -9.75 5.11
CA GLY A 163 -0.11 -11.09 4.98
C GLY A 163 0.99 -11.35 6.02
N LEU A 164 1.81 -10.33 6.30
CA LEU A 164 2.83 -10.37 7.34
C LEU A 164 2.19 -10.55 8.73
N LEU A 165 1.17 -9.75 9.05
CA LEU A 165 0.45 -9.84 10.33
C LEU A 165 -0.22 -11.21 10.54
N GLU A 166 -0.78 -11.81 9.49
CA GLU A 166 -1.29 -13.18 9.57
C GLU A 166 -0.20 -14.18 9.93
N THR A 167 1.00 -14.02 9.37
CA THR A 167 2.17 -14.87 9.68
C THR A 167 2.65 -14.67 11.12
N ALA A 168 2.57 -13.44 11.63
CA ALA A 168 2.83 -13.10 13.03
C ALA A 168 1.74 -13.61 14.00
N GLY A 169 0.63 -14.16 13.50
CA GLY A 169 -0.47 -14.65 14.34
C GLY A 169 -1.45 -13.56 14.78
N ILE A 170 -1.49 -12.43 14.06
CA ILE A 170 -2.41 -11.31 14.28
C ILE A 170 -3.44 -11.31 13.15
N PRO A 171 -4.57 -12.04 13.31
CA PRO A 171 -5.57 -12.11 12.26
C PRO A 171 -6.38 -10.81 12.21
N LEU A 172 -6.14 -10.00 11.18
CA LEU A 172 -6.99 -8.84 10.89
C LEU A 172 -7.97 -9.13 9.75
N PRO A 173 -9.21 -8.59 9.81
CA PRO A 173 -10.14 -8.64 8.69
C PRO A 173 -9.64 -7.79 7.52
N THR A 174 -9.84 -8.27 6.29
CA THR A 174 -9.34 -7.63 5.05
C THR A 174 -10.44 -7.33 4.04
N ASN A 175 -11.71 -7.50 4.42
CA ASN A 175 -12.83 -7.38 3.49
C ASN A 175 -13.34 -5.94 3.43
N ALA A 176 -13.32 -5.34 2.25
CA ALA A 176 -14.07 -4.12 1.98
C ALA A 176 -15.57 -4.35 2.23
N GLY A 177 -16.26 -3.32 2.70
CA GLY A 177 -17.65 -3.37 3.15
C GLY A 177 -17.87 -3.99 4.54
N ASN A 178 -16.83 -4.44 5.24
CA ASN A 178 -16.99 -4.95 6.60
C ASN A 178 -17.32 -3.81 7.59
N LEU A 179 -18.52 -3.83 8.16
CA LEU A 179 -19.02 -2.75 9.00
C LEU A 179 -18.19 -2.54 10.28
N PHE A 180 -17.71 -3.62 10.91
CA PHE A 180 -16.88 -3.53 12.12
C PHE A 180 -15.52 -2.90 11.82
N LEU A 181 -14.89 -3.31 10.72
CA LEU A 181 -13.63 -2.74 10.27
C LEU A 181 -13.80 -1.26 9.89
N ALA A 182 -14.82 -0.92 9.11
CA ALA A 182 -15.09 0.46 8.69
C ALA A 182 -15.36 1.38 9.90
N THR A 183 -16.18 0.90 10.84
CA THR A 183 -16.48 1.65 12.08
C THR A 183 -15.24 1.83 12.94
N GLY A 184 -14.43 0.78 13.11
CA GLY A 184 -13.18 0.85 13.87
C GLY A 184 -12.16 1.81 13.25
N GLN A 185 -12.02 1.81 11.92
CA GLN A 185 -11.15 2.73 11.20
C GLN A 185 -11.60 4.19 11.33
N LYS A 186 -12.91 4.44 11.27
CA LYS A 186 -13.49 5.79 11.47
C LYS A 186 -13.30 6.29 12.89
N LEU A 187 -13.50 5.44 13.89
CA LEU A 187 -13.21 5.77 15.29
C LEU A 187 -11.72 6.06 15.50
N ASN A 188 -10.83 5.25 14.91
CA ASN A 188 -9.39 5.47 14.97
C ASN A 188 -9.01 6.86 14.41
N SER A 189 -9.51 7.18 13.21
CA SER A 189 -9.30 8.47 12.57
C SER A 189 -9.87 9.64 13.40
N PHE A 190 -11.09 9.48 13.96
CA PHE A 190 -11.73 10.48 14.80
C PHE A 190 -10.95 10.79 16.08
N PHE A 191 -10.39 9.78 16.74
CA PHE A 191 -9.58 9.94 17.94
C PHE A 191 -8.09 10.23 17.66
N GLY A 192 -7.68 10.23 16.38
CA GLY A 192 -6.31 10.49 15.97
C GLY A 192 -5.30 9.46 16.49
N LEU A 193 -5.69 8.20 16.68
CA LEU A 193 -4.74 7.17 17.14
C LEU A 193 -3.75 6.82 15.99
N PRO A 194 -2.58 6.25 16.32
CA PRO A 194 -1.57 5.87 15.34
C PRO A 194 -2.08 4.83 14.33
N ALA A 195 -1.37 4.74 13.21
CA ALA A 195 -1.68 3.87 12.07
C ALA A 195 -3.05 4.17 11.43
N GLN A 196 -3.23 5.42 11.01
CA GLN A 196 -4.41 5.82 10.24
C GLN A 196 -4.46 5.06 8.91
N THR A 197 -5.68 4.67 8.54
CA THR A 197 -5.93 3.90 7.31
C THR A 197 -6.40 4.78 6.16
N PHE A 198 -6.68 6.06 6.38
CA PHE A 198 -7.00 7.07 5.38
C PHE A 198 -6.70 8.46 5.95
N SER A 199 -6.41 9.43 5.08
CA SER A 199 -6.14 10.82 5.48
C SER A 199 -7.42 11.60 5.74
N LYS A 200 -7.32 12.74 6.43
CA LYS A 200 -8.44 13.66 6.63
C LYS A 200 -8.93 14.21 5.30
N ASP A 201 -10.22 14.52 5.22
CA ASP A 201 -10.84 14.99 3.98
C ASP A 201 -10.21 16.27 3.41
N GLU A 202 -9.74 17.18 4.27
CA GLU A 202 -9.05 18.42 3.87
C GLU A 202 -7.68 18.17 3.21
N ASP A 203 -7.07 17.02 3.48
CA ASP A 203 -5.79 16.59 2.93
C ASP A 203 -5.95 15.70 1.69
N ILE A 204 -7.19 15.37 1.29
CA ILE A 204 -7.47 14.60 0.07
C ILE A 204 -7.56 15.56 -1.13
N PRO A 205 -6.74 15.36 -2.18
CA PRO A 205 -6.70 16.26 -3.31
C PRO A 205 -7.99 16.18 -4.14
N SER A 206 -8.36 17.30 -4.76
CA SER A 206 -9.61 17.44 -5.53
C SER A 206 -9.72 16.54 -6.76
N TRP A 207 -8.61 15.97 -7.25
CA TRP A 207 -8.64 15.00 -8.34
C TRP A 207 -9.21 13.65 -7.89
N TRP A 208 -9.11 13.31 -6.60
CA TRP A 208 -9.73 12.11 -6.04
C TRP A 208 -11.25 12.29 -5.95
N LYS A 209 -12.01 11.37 -6.57
CA LYS A 209 -13.48 11.52 -6.69
C LYS A 209 -14.30 10.62 -5.77
N SER A 210 -13.72 9.52 -5.32
CA SER A 210 -14.40 8.57 -4.43
C SER A 210 -14.58 9.14 -3.02
N LYS A 211 -15.77 8.99 -2.46
CA LYS A 211 -16.06 9.29 -1.05
C LYS A 211 -15.78 8.10 -0.13
N ALA A 212 -15.54 6.92 -0.68
CA ALA A 212 -15.16 5.75 0.11
C ALA A 212 -13.86 6.00 0.89
N ARG A 213 -13.81 5.55 2.15
CA ARG A 213 -12.65 5.63 3.04
C ARG A 213 -12.35 4.26 3.65
N GLY A 214 -11.07 3.91 3.77
CA GLY A 214 -10.65 2.67 4.41
C GLY A 214 -11.36 1.46 3.79
N SER A 215 -12.06 0.68 4.60
CA SER A 215 -12.84 -0.48 4.16
C SER A 215 -14.27 -0.16 3.73
N ASP A 216 -14.65 1.08 3.47
CA ASP A 216 -15.97 1.39 2.91
C ASP A 216 -16.17 0.72 1.53
N PRO A 217 -17.42 0.39 1.14
CA PRO A 217 -17.72 -0.07 -0.21
C PRO A 217 -17.25 0.92 -1.28
N ASN A 218 -16.84 0.41 -2.44
CA ASN A 218 -16.51 1.28 -3.58
C ASN A 218 -17.78 2.00 -4.07
N ASP A 219 -17.67 3.31 -4.30
CA ASP A 219 -18.76 4.20 -4.71
C ASP A 219 -18.59 4.74 -6.14
N MET A 220 -17.65 4.17 -6.89
CA MET A 220 -17.29 4.50 -8.27
C MET A 220 -17.45 3.30 -9.19
#